data_AF-A0A851RJL3-F1
#
_entry.id   AF-A0A851RJL3-F1
#
_cell.length_a   1.000
_cell.length_b   1.000
_cell.length_c   1.000
_cell.angle_alpha   90.00
_cell.angle_beta   90.00
_cell.angle_gamma   90.00
#
_symmetry.space_group_name_H-M   'P 1'
#
loop_
_entity.id
_entity.type
_entity.pdbx_description
1 polymer ?
#
loop_
_entity_poly.entity_id
_entity_poly.type
_entity_poly.pdbx_seq_one_letter_code
_entity_poly.pdbx_strand_id
1 'polypeptide(L)'
;MKSVTFEDSLFEDCYFEDITSSNTFFKNCTFISTVFYNTDLFEYKFINSRVLNSTFLHNKEGCQLDFSDDNNAYMIYFVSFLGTLAVLPGNIVSALLMDKIGRLRMLGG
;
A
#
# COMPACT_ATOMS: atom_id res chain seq x y z
N MET A 1 13.94 2.39 -9.65
CA MET A 1 14.52 1.08 -9.28
C MET A 1 13.40 0.06 -9.14
N LYS A 2 13.58 -1.16 -9.64
CA LYS A 2 12.55 -2.20 -9.55
C LYS A 2 13.20 -3.53 -9.23
N SER A 3 12.71 -4.23 -8.20
CA SER A 3 13.17 -5.57 -7.83
C SER A 3 14.67 -5.65 -7.51
N VAL A 4 15.21 -4.64 -6.81
CA VAL A 4 16.63 -4.59 -6.43
C VAL A 4 16.78 -4.69 -4.92
N THR A 5 17.68 -5.53 -4.43
CA THR A 5 18.05 -5.53 -3.01
C THR A 5 19.54 -5.21 -2.89
N PHE A 6 19.87 -4.23 -2.08
CA PHE A 6 21.24 -3.95 -1.65
C PHE A 6 21.45 -4.58 -0.27
N GLU A 7 22.52 -5.34 -0.10
CA GLU A 7 22.85 -6.04 1.15
C GLU A 7 24.25 -5.62 1.62
N ASP A 8 24.40 -5.39 2.94
CA ASP A 8 25.66 -5.08 3.62
C ASP A 8 26.52 -4.00 2.93
N SER A 9 25.85 -2.97 2.37
CA SER A 9 26.48 -1.94 1.54
C SER A 9 26.61 -0.60 2.27
N LEU A 10 27.65 0.16 1.95
CA LEU A 10 27.88 1.53 2.43
C LEU A 10 27.57 2.54 1.32
N PHE A 11 26.75 3.53 1.64
CA PHE A 11 26.48 4.69 0.80
C PHE A 11 26.98 5.93 1.55
N GLU A 12 28.04 6.55 1.06
CA GLU A 12 28.68 7.72 1.67
C GLU A 12 28.66 8.87 0.67
N ASP A 13 28.30 10.07 1.16
CA ASP A 13 28.22 11.30 0.36
C ASP A 13 27.41 11.15 -0.95
N CYS A 14 26.33 10.36 -0.88
CA CYS A 14 25.47 10.05 -2.01
C CYS A 14 24.30 11.06 -2.16
N TYR A 15 23.79 11.21 -3.37
CA TYR A 15 22.59 12.01 -3.66
C TYR A 15 21.58 11.18 -4.46
N PHE A 16 20.46 10.82 -3.83
CA PHE A 16 19.35 10.11 -4.46
C PHE A 16 18.28 11.13 -4.86
N GLU A 17 18.11 11.36 -6.16
CA GLU A 17 17.15 12.32 -6.71
C GLU A 17 16.09 11.63 -7.57
N ASP A 18 14.84 12.05 -7.42
CA ASP A 18 13.71 11.65 -8.27
C ASP A 18 13.49 10.13 -8.38
N ILE A 19 13.99 9.38 -7.40
CA ILE A 19 13.89 7.92 -7.37
C ILE A 19 12.44 7.48 -7.11
N THR A 20 11.94 6.58 -7.95
CA THR A 20 10.77 5.75 -7.67
C THR A 20 11.24 4.30 -7.55
N SER A 21 10.81 3.59 -6.54
CA SER A 21 11.30 2.28 -6.15
C SER A 21 10.15 1.30 -5.90
N SER A 22 10.20 0.16 -6.58
CA SER A 22 9.20 -0.92 -6.44
C SER A 22 9.93 -2.21 -6.08
N ASN A 23 9.42 -2.95 -5.10
CA ASN A 23 10.02 -4.19 -4.59
C ASN A 23 11.55 -4.04 -4.38
N THR A 24 11.97 -2.91 -3.81
CA THR A 24 13.38 -2.53 -3.66
C THR A 24 13.70 -2.28 -2.20
N PHE A 25 14.79 -2.88 -1.72
CA PHE A 25 15.14 -2.88 -0.29
C PHE A 25 16.64 -2.67 -0.06
N PHE A 26 16.97 -2.09 1.08
CA PHE A 26 18.32 -1.93 1.60
C PHE A 26 18.40 -2.70 2.91
N LYS A 27 19.17 -3.80 2.94
CA LYS A 27 19.31 -4.66 4.12
C LYS A 27 20.70 -4.50 4.70
N ASN A 28 20.78 -4.28 6.01
CA ASN A 28 22.04 -4.10 6.74
C ASN A 28 22.96 -3.01 6.12
N CYS A 29 22.39 -2.04 5.40
CA CYS A 29 23.16 -1.00 4.74
C CYS A 29 23.44 0.15 5.71
N THR A 30 24.48 0.93 5.42
CA THR A 30 24.78 2.16 6.15
C THR A 30 24.80 3.33 5.18
N PHE A 31 24.08 4.40 5.52
CA PHE A 31 24.04 5.66 4.78
C PHE A 31 24.68 6.75 5.63
N ILE A 32 25.66 7.46 5.06
CA ILE A 32 26.39 8.53 5.72
C ILE A 32 26.34 9.76 4.81
N SER A 33 26.01 10.92 5.37
CA SER A 33 26.01 12.21 4.64
C SER A 33 25.24 12.16 3.31
N THR A 34 24.17 11.35 3.25
CA THR A 34 23.42 11.11 2.03
C THR A 34 22.19 12.00 1.97
N VAL A 35 21.84 12.51 0.78
CA VAL A 35 20.62 13.29 0.56
C VAL A 35 19.63 12.49 -0.26
N PHE A 36 18.38 12.43 0.20
CA PHE A 36 17.26 11.83 -0.49
C PHE A 36 16.27 12.93 -0.89
N TYR A 37 16.27 13.31 -2.16
CA TYR A 37 15.44 14.37 -2.71
C TYR A 37 14.37 13.79 -3.63
N ASN A 38 13.10 14.09 -3.36
CA ASN A 38 11.95 13.63 -4.16
C ASN A 38 11.96 12.12 -4.42
N THR A 39 12.16 11.34 -3.36
CA THR A 39 12.19 9.88 -3.43
C THR A 39 10.97 9.26 -2.77
N ASP A 40 10.65 8.01 -3.13
CA ASP A 40 9.70 7.14 -2.41
C ASP A 40 10.41 6.15 -1.47
N LEU A 41 11.65 6.49 -1.06
CA LEU A 41 12.46 5.68 -0.16
C LEU A 41 12.04 5.91 1.29
N PHE A 42 10.91 5.31 1.68
CA PHE A 42 10.40 5.35 3.05
C PHE A 42 11.11 4.35 3.97
N GLU A 43 10.93 4.52 5.28
CA GLU A 43 11.57 3.74 6.35
C GLU A 43 11.47 2.22 6.15
N TYR A 44 10.33 1.71 5.69
CA TYR A 44 10.12 0.28 5.49
C TYR A 44 11.04 -0.36 4.43
N LYS A 45 11.66 0.44 3.55
CA LYS A 45 12.64 -0.05 2.56
C LYS A 45 14.04 -0.24 3.16
N PHE A 46 14.28 0.25 4.38
CA PHE A 46 15.55 0.17 5.09
C PHE A 46 15.46 -0.87 6.23
N ILE A 47 15.86 -2.11 5.95
CA ILE A 47 15.79 -3.22 6.90
C ILE A 47 17.13 -3.31 7.63
N ASN A 48 17.13 -3.19 8.96
CA ASN A 48 18.34 -3.21 9.79
C ASN A 48 19.45 -2.26 9.32
N SER A 49 19.08 -1.20 8.61
CA SER A 49 20.02 -0.25 8.03
C SER A 49 20.19 0.98 8.92
N ARG A 50 21.32 1.66 8.80
CA ARG A 50 21.65 2.85 9.58
C ARG A 50 21.71 4.07 8.68
N VAL A 51 21.12 5.17 9.12
CA VAL A 51 21.13 6.44 8.39
C VAL A 51 21.72 7.50 9.31
N LEU A 52 22.91 8.00 8.96
CA LEU A 52 23.71 8.91 9.77
C LEU A 52 23.92 10.22 9.00
N ASN A 53 23.65 11.36 9.64
CA ASN A 53 23.84 12.71 9.08
C ASN A 53 23.24 12.90 7.68
N SER A 54 22.14 12.21 7.39
CA SER A 54 21.51 12.19 6.07
C SER A 54 20.16 12.91 6.12
N THR A 55 19.70 13.43 4.98
CA THR A 55 18.49 14.26 4.92
C THR A 55 17.49 13.74 3.91
N PHE A 56 16.20 13.86 4.23
CA PHE A 56 15.09 13.53 3.34
C PHE A 56 14.31 14.82 3.03
N LEU A 57 14.18 15.14 1.75
CA LEU A 57 13.62 16.40 1.26
C LEU A 57 12.58 16.10 0.19
N HIS A 58 11.39 16.70 0.31
CA HIS A 58 10.30 16.58 -0.67
C HIS A 58 9.91 15.15 -1.00
N ASN A 59 9.86 14.24 -0.03
CA ASN A 59 9.46 12.85 -0.25
C ASN A 59 8.17 12.76 -1.07
N LYS A 60 8.15 11.85 -2.05
CA LYS A 60 6.96 11.60 -2.87
C LYS A 60 5.80 11.18 -1.98
N GLU A 61 4.58 11.57 -2.32
CA GLU A 61 3.39 11.06 -1.64
C GLU A 61 3.18 9.60 -2.04
N GLY A 62 3.18 8.69 -1.06
CA GLY A 62 3.07 7.26 -1.30
C GLY A 62 2.67 6.48 -0.05
N CYS A 63 1.91 5.41 -0.23
CA CYS A 63 1.48 4.48 0.82
C CYS A 63 2.42 3.25 0.85
N GLN A 64 2.41 2.51 1.96
CA GLN A 64 3.06 1.20 2.13
C GLN A 64 2.58 0.12 1.14
N LEU A 65 1.48 0.39 0.43
CA LEU A 65 0.94 -0.48 -0.62
C LEU A 65 1.75 -0.33 -1.90
N ASP A 66 2.85 -1.07 -1.97
CA ASP A 66 3.58 -1.27 -3.21
C ASP A 66 2.76 -2.18 -4.14
N PHE A 67 1.92 -1.59 -4.98
CA PHE A 67 1.07 -2.30 -5.97
C PHE A 67 1.86 -2.98 -7.08
N SER A 68 3.19 -2.89 -7.05
CA SER A 68 4.04 -3.44 -8.10
C SER A 68 4.24 -4.95 -8.01
N ASP A 69 3.85 -5.57 -6.89
CA ASP A 69 3.76 -7.02 -6.77
C ASP A 69 2.32 -7.42 -7.16
N ASP A 70 2.15 -7.88 -8.40
CA ASP A 70 0.84 -8.18 -9.02
C ASP A 70 -0.04 -9.08 -8.13
N ASN A 71 0.59 -9.95 -7.34
CA ASN A 71 -0.08 -10.85 -6.40
C ASN A 71 -0.75 -10.10 -5.22
N ASN A 72 -0.13 -9.04 -4.71
CA ASN A 72 -0.66 -8.30 -3.57
C ASN A 72 -1.82 -7.38 -4.00
N ALA A 73 -1.71 -6.80 -5.20
CA ALA A 73 -2.81 -6.04 -5.80
C ALA A 73 -4.05 -6.92 -6.02
N TYR A 74 -3.90 -8.11 -6.61
CA TYR A 74 -5.01 -9.06 -6.78
C TYR A 74 -5.66 -9.43 -5.45
N MET A 75 -4.87 -9.71 -4.41
CA MET A 75 -5.38 -10.13 -3.10
C MET A 75 -6.21 -9.02 -2.43
N ILE A 76 -5.75 -7.76 -2.51
CA ILE A 76 -6.49 -6.60 -2.00
C ILE A 76 -7.80 -6.41 -2.76
N TYR A 77 -7.77 -6.41 -4.10
CA TYR A 77 -8.99 -6.32 -4.90
C TYR A 77 -9.96 -7.45 -4.61
N PHE A 78 -9.45 -8.67 -4.39
CA PHE A 78 -10.26 -9.83 -4.05
C PHE A 78 -10.92 -9.68 -2.67
N VAL A 79 -10.19 -9.23 -1.65
CA VAL A 79 -10.75 -8.96 -0.32
C VAL A 79 -11.79 -7.85 -0.39
N SER A 80 -11.53 -6.76 -1.12
CA SER A 80 -12.50 -5.68 -1.33
C SER A 80 -13.76 -6.19 -2.03
N PHE A 81 -13.60 -7.03 -3.06
CA PHE A 81 -14.71 -7.68 -3.75
C PHE A 81 -15.54 -8.57 -2.81
N LEU A 82 -14.90 -9.43 -2.01
CA LEU A 82 -15.59 -10.25 -1.00
C LEU A 82 -16.34 -9.42 0.03
N GLY A 83 -15.76 -8.28 0.46
CA GLY A 83 -16.43 -7.32 1.34
C GLY A 83 -17.73 -6.79 0.75
N THR A 84 -17.75 -6.47 -0.55
CA THR A 84 -18.99 -6.06 -1.24
C THR A 84 -19.99 -7.21 -1.40
N LEU A 85 -19.52 -8.43 -1.66
CA LEU A 85 -20.37 -9.62 -1.75
C LEU A 85 -21.02 -10.00 -0.41
N ALA A 86 -20.36 -9.75 0.71
CA ALA A 86 -20.92 -10.05 2.04
C ALA A 86 -22.19 -9.26 2.36
N VAL A 87 -22.39 -8.09 1.73
CA VAL A 87 -23.55 -7.22 1.94
C VAL A 87 -24.76 -7.62 1.08
N LEU A 88 -24.53 -8.37 -0.02
CA LEU A 88 -25.56 -8.77 -0.98
C LEU A 88 -26.70 -9.62 -0.37
N PRO A 89 -26.43 -10.65 0.47
CA PRO A 89 -27.49 -11.41 1.12
C PRO A 89 -28.39 -10.55 2.00
N GLY A 90 -27.81 -9.60 2.75
CA GLY A 90 -28.55 -8.65 3.57
C GLY A 90 -29.49 -7.79 2.72
N ASN A 91 -28.99 -7.22 1.63
CA ASN A 91 -29.78 -6.40 0.71
C ASN A 91 -30.91 -7.20 0.03
N ILE A 92 -30.65 -8.45 -0.36
CA ILE A 92 -31.65 -9.34 -0.96
C ILE A 92 -32.75 -9.69 0.05
N VAL A 93 -32.37 -10.08 1.28
CA VAL A 93 -33.33 -10.41 2.34
C VAL A 93 -34.17 -9.19 2.73
N SER A 94 -33.54 -8.02 2.86
CA SER A 94 -34.25 -6.76 3.10
C SER A 94 -35.23 -6.43 1.98
N ALA A 95 -34.84 -6.57 0.72
CA ALA A 95 -35.72 -6.35 -0.43
C ALA A 95 -36.93 -7.32 -0.42
N LEU A 96 -36.72 -8.61 -0.11
CA LEU A 96 -37.78 -9.61 -0.02
C LEU A 96 -38.74 -9.35 1.15
N LEU A 97 -38.22 -8.91 2.31
CA LEU A 97 -39.04 -8.54 3.47
C LEU A 97 -39.87 -7.28 3.17
N MET A 98 -39.27 -6.28 2.52
CA MET A 98 -39.97 -5.07 2.08
C MET A 98 -41.07 -5.40 1.06
N ASP A 99 -40.84 -6.33 0.12
CA ASP A 99 -41.87 -6.78 -0.82
C ASP A 99 -43.02 -7.52 -0.11
N LYS A 100 -42.72 -8.42 0.85
CA LYS A 100 -43.77 -9.12 1.61
C LYS A 100 -44.56 -8.21 2.54
N ILE A 101 -43.90 -7.38 3.35
CA ILE A 101 -44.55 -6.49 4.32
C ILE A 101 -45.26 -5.34 3.58
N GLY A 102 -44.64 -4.81 2.52
CA GLY A 102 -45.23 -3.78 1.68
C GLY A 102 -46.53 -4.23 1.02
N ARG A 103 -46.57 -5.44 0.45
CA ARG A 103 -47.81 -5.99 -0.14
C ARG A 103 -48.88 -6.31 0.90
N LEU A 104 -48.50 -6.80 2.09
CA LEU A 104 -49.44 -7.04 3.19
C LEU A 104 -50.15 -5.77 3.65
N ARG A 105 -49.45 -4.63 3.70
CA ARG A 105 -50.06 -3.33 4.02
C ARG A 105 -50.98 -2.77 2.93
N MET A 106 -50.82 -3.19 1.67
CA MET A 106 -51.69 -2.75 0.57
C MET A 106 -52.99 -3.56 0.44
N LEU A 107 -53.04 -4.80 0.94
CA LEU A 107 -54.23 -5.67 0.87
C LEU A 107 -55.04 -5.74 2.17
N GLY A 108 -54.48 -5.31 3.31
CA GLY A 108 -55.16 -5.30 4.61
C GLY A 108 -55.70 -3.93 5.04
N GLY A 109 -55.83 -2.99 4.09
CA GLY A 109 -56.50 -1.70 4.30
C GLY A 109 -58.01 -1.82 4.10
#